data_AF-A0A2N1K0H2-F1
#
_entry.id   AF-A0A2N1K0H2-F1
#
_cell.length_a   1.000
_cell.length_b   1.000
_cell.length_c   1.000
_cell.angle_alpha   90.00
_cell.angle_beta   90.00
_cell.angle_gamma   90.00
#
_symmetry.space_group_name_H-M   'P 1'
#
loop_
_entity.id
_entity.type
_entity.pdbx_description
1 polymer ?
#
loop_
_entity_poly.entity_id
_entity_poly.type
_entity_poly.pdbx_seq_one_letter_code
_entity_poly.pdbx_strand_id
1 'polypeptide(L)' 'MYWEKDKDLPQMKFQLGEKVSFKFGNKMLVGIIDIRDFGGSIEHDYHSYDILVKEENMLYKHIPERDVFKLTHSENYY' A
#
# COMPACT_ATOMS: atom_id res chain seq x y z
N MET A 1 32.99 0.27 0.01
CA MET A 1 31.63 -0.21 0.40
C MET A 1 30.90 0.98 0.99
N TYR A 2 30.04 1.62 0.21
CA TYR A 2 29.24 2.75 0.68
C TYR A 2 28.02 2.19 1.41
N TRP A 3 28.01 2.29 2.74
CA TRP A 3 26.88 1.96 3.61
C TRP A 3 26.16 3.25 4.05
N GLU A 4 25.70 4.04 3.08
CA GLU A 4 24.90 5.24 3.37
C GLU A 4 23.72 5.31 2.40
N LYS A 5 22.72 4.45 2.59
CA LYS A 5 21.41 4.62 1.92
C LYS A 5 20.20 4.30 2.79
N ASP A 6 20.37 4.20 4.10
CA ASP A 6 19.25 3.92 5.02
C ASP A 6 18.55 5.17 5.56
N LYS A 7 18.88 6.39 5.08
CA LYS A 7 18.50 7.62 5.80
C LYS A 7 17.34 8.47 5.28
N ASP A 8 16.80 8.28 4.07
CA ASP A 8 15.78 9.22 3.57
C ASP A 8 14.56 8.58 2.90
N LEU A 9 14.29 7.28 3.11
CA LEU A 9 13.00 6.76 2.71
C LEU A 9 11.91 7.34 3.63
N PRO A 10 10.88 8.02 3.08
CA PRO A 10 9.81 8.59 3.88
C PRO A 10 9.12 7.49 4.70
N GLN A 11 8.41 7.86 5.76
CA GLN A 11 7.62 6.85 6.48
C GLN A 11 6.49 6.35 5.57
N MET A 12 6.23 5.04 5.61
CA MET A 12 5.09 4.47 4.89
C MET A 12 3.78 5.07 5.41
N LYS A 13 2.84 5.32 4.50
CA LYS A 13 1.58 6.01 4.79
C LYS A 13 0.59 5.18 5.60
N PHE A 14 0.55 3.87 5.35
CA PHE A 14 -0.46 2.97 5.90
C PHE A 14 0.15 1.85 6.75
N GLN A 15 -0.63 1.36 7.72
CA GLN A 15 -0.22 0.35 8.68
C GLN A 15 -0.71 -1.06 8.32
N LEU A 16 -0.06 -2.07 8.89
CA LEU A 16 -0.52 -3.46 8.79
C LEU A 16 -1.93 -3.58 9.38
N GLY A 17 -2.81 -4.31 8.70
CA GLY A 17 -4.22 -4.48 9.10
C GLY A 17 -5.12 -3.29 8.78
N GLU A 18 -4.58 -2.20 8.23
CA GLU A 18 -5.38 -1.04 7.83
C GLU A 18 -6.22 -1.36 6.59
N LYS A 19 -7.49 -0.95 6.63
CA LYS A 19 -8.40 -1.07 5.49
C LYS A 19 -8.19 0.13 4.56
N VAL A 20 -7.84 -0.15 3.31
CA VAL A 20 -7.48 0.86 2.32
C VAL A 20 -8.24 0.64 1.01
N SER A 21 -8.31 1.68 0.20
CA SER A 21 -8.67 1.54 -1.22
C SER A 21 -7.42 1.60 -2.07
N PHE A 22 -7.37 0.89 -3.18
CA PHE A 22 -6.21 0.92 -4.06
C PHE A 22 -6.60 0.74 -5.52
N LYS A 23 -5.76 1.24 -6.42
CA LYS A 23 -5.93 1.09 -7.86
C LYS A 23 -5.20 -0.16 -8.34
N PHE A 24 -5.90 -1.02 -9.07
CA PHE A 24 -5.32 -2.17 -9.77
C PHE A 24 -5.84 -2.22 -11.21
N GLY A 25 -4.97 -1.92 -12.18
CA GLY A 25 -5.38 -1.67 -13.57
C GLY A 25 -6.39 -0.52 -13.64
N ASN A 26 -7.59 -0.81 -14.15
CA ASN A 26 -8.69 0.14 -14.28
C ASN A 26 -9.71 0.05 -13.13
N LYS A 27 -9.45 -0.76 -12.10
CA LYS A 27 -10.37 -0.97 -10.99
C LYS A 27 -9.88 -0.26 -9.73
N MET A 28 -10.84 0.21 -8.93
CA MET A 28 -10.63 0.58 -7.54
C MET A 28 -11.13 -0.56 -6.67
N LEU A 29 -10.25 -1.12 -5.86
CA LEU A 29 -10.54 -2.21 -4.95
C LEU A 29 -10.39 -1.73 -3.51
N VAL A 30 -11.02 -2.46 -2.58
CA VAL A 30 -10.91 -2.22 -1.15
C VAL A 30 -10.37 -3.49 -0.51
N GLY A 31 -9.33 -3.35 0.31
CA GLY A 31 -8.71 -4.49 0.96
C GLY A 31 -8.03 -4.09 2.26
N ILE A 32 -7.36 -5.05 2.86
CA ILE A 32 -6.62 -4.89 4.12
C ILE A 32 -5.15 -5.12 3.85
N ILE A 33 -4.30 -4.24 4.37
CA ILE A 33 -2.84 -4.40 4.25
C ILE A 33 -2.39 -5.62 5.04
N ASP A 34 -1.73 -6.55 4.36
CA ASP A 34 -1.24 -7.82 4.91
C ASP A 34 0.29 -7.86 4.99
N ILE A 35 0.99 -7.16 4.09
CA ILE A 35 2.46 -6.99 4.14
C ILE A 35 2.83 -5.55 3.80
N ARG A 36 3.91 -5.07 4.44
CA ARG A 36 4.52 -3.77 4.23
C ARG A 36 5.94 -3.95 3.70
N ASP A 37 6.13 -3.71 2.40
CA ASP A 37 7.45 -3.77 1.78
C ASP A 37 8.11 -2.39 1.88
N PHE A 38 8.99 -2.26 2.87
CA PHE A 38 9.74 -1.02 3.11
C PHE A 38 10.98 -0.96 2.21
N GLY A 39 11.05 0.07 1.34
CA GLY A 39 12.20 0.31 0.49
C GLY A 39 12.47 -0.87 -0.42
N GLY A 40 11.73 -0.97 -1.52
CA GLY A 40 11.84 -2.08 -2.48
C GLY A 40 13.28 -2.40 -2.92
N SER A 41 13.44 -3.42 -3.75
CA SER A 41 14.75 -3.81 -4.31
C SER A 41 15.54 -2.61 -4.85
N ILE A 42 16.86 -2.72 -5.05
CA ILE A 42 17.74 -1.64 -5.58
C ILE A 42 17.16 -0.88 -6.80
N GLU A 43 16.26 -1.50 -7.56
CA GLU A 43 15.56 -0.95 -8.74
C GLU A 43 14.21 -0.25 -8.46
N HIS A 44 13.61 -0.44 -7.28
CA HIS A 44 12.27 0.00 -6.89
C HIS A 44 12.34 0.83 -5.60
N ASP A 45 12.72 2.11 -5.75
CA ASP A 45 12.88 3.08 -4.66
C ASP A 45 11.53 3.61 -4.11
N TYR A 46 10.55 2.72 -3.92
CA TYR A 46 9.22 3.04 -3.41
C TYR A 46 8.72 2.01 -2.39
N HIS A 47 7.80 2.45 -1.52
CA HIS A 47 7.05 1.59 -0.61
C HIS A 47 5.93 0.85 -1.35
N SER A 48 5.75 -0.43 -1.06
CA SER A 48 4.61 -1.19 -1.56
C SER A 48 3.93 -2.00 -0.46
N TYR A 49 2.74 -2.48 -0.80
CA TYR A 49 1.92 -3.29 0.09
C TYR A 49 1.42 -4.55 -0.62
N ASP A 50 1.33 -5.63 0.15
CA ASP A 50 0.44 -6.73 -0.22
C ASP A 50 -0.91 -6.48 0.46
N ILE A 51 -1.99 -6.55 -0.32
CA ILE A 51 -3.34 -6.17 0.10
C ILE A 51 -4.28 -7.35 -0.13
N LEU A 52 -4.90 -7.84 0.95
CA LEU A 52 -5.89 -8.91 0.90
C LEU A 52 -7.28 -8.33 0.63
N VAL A 53 -7.91 -8.77 -0.45
CA VAL A 53 -9.31 -8.49 -0.78
C VAL A 53 -10.14 -9.72 -0.39
N LYS A 54 -10.85 -9.63 0.73
CA LYS A 54 -11.57 -10.77 1.32
C LYS A 54 -12.72 -11.25 0.45
N GLU A 55 -13.41 -10.32 -0.21
CA GLU A 55 -14.56 -10.58 -1.08
C GLU A 55 -14.18 -11.44 -2.30
N GLU A 56 -12.93 -11.33 -2.75
CA GLU A 56 -12.39 -12.09 -3.89
C GLU A 56 -11.49 -13.26 -3.44
N ASN A 57 -11.25 -13.39 -2.13
CA ASN A 57 -10.26 -14.31 -1.56
C ASN A 57 -8.90 -14.25 -2.28
N MET A 58 -8.45 -13.02 -2.57
CA MET A 58 -7.26 -12.77 -3.39
C MET A 58 -6.28 -11.82 -2.69
N LEU A 59 -4.99 -12.18 -2.72
CA LEU A 59 -3.89 -11.36 -2.25
C LEU A 59 -3.24 -10.64 -3.44
N TYR A 60 -3.35 -9.32 -3.47
CA TYR A 60 -2.73 -8.46 -4.47
C TYR A 60 -1.36 -8.02 -3.96
N LYS A 61 -0.30 -8.35 -4.69
CA LYS A 61 1.08 -8.16 -4.23
C LYS A 61 1.74 -6.91 -4.82
N HIS A 62 2.68 -6.34 -4.07
CA HIS A 62 3.53 -5.23 -4.50
C HIS A 62 2.76 -4.04 -5.10
N ILE A 63 1.63 -3.68 -4.48
CA ILE A 63 0.87 -2.49 -4.88
C ILE A 63 1.66 -1.25 -4.47
N PRO A 64 2.05 -0.35 -5.40
CA PRO A 64 2.80 0.85 -5.06
C PRO A 64 2.01 1.74 -4.10
N GLU A 65 2.67 2.30 -3.08
CA GLU A 65 2.02 3.18 -2.09
C GLU A 65 1.31 4.38 -2.73
N ARG A 66 1.79 4.86 -3.89
CA ARG A 66 1.14 5.94 -4.65
C ARG A 66 -0.25 5.57 -5.19
N ASP A 67 -0.52 4.28 -5.33
CA ASP A 67 -1.77 3.72 -5.84
C ASP A 67 -2.70 3.24 -4.69
N VAL A 68 -2.31 3.51 -3.44
CA VAL A 68 -3.09 3.21 -2.23
C VAL A 68 -3.60 4.50 -1.58
N PHE A 69 -4.87 4.51 -1.21
CA PHE A 69 -5.58 5.67 -0.69
C PHE A 69 -6.33 5.33 0.60
N LYS A 70 -6.35 6.29 1.51
CA LYS A 70 -7.16 6.21 2.73
C LYS A 70 -8.63 6.10 2.33
N LEU A 71 -9.37 5.22 3.00
CA LEU A 71 -10.83 5.21 2.88
C LEU A 71 -11.36 6.50 3.50
N THR A 72 -11.67 7.49 2.67
CA THR A 72 -12.48 8.62 3.12
C THR A 72 -13.88 8.10 3.39
N HIS A 73 -14.29 8.06 4.66
CA HIS A 73 -15.70 8.01 4.97
C HIS A 73 -16.31 9.29 4.40
N SER A 74 -16.99 9.21 3.26
CA SER A 74 -18.06 10.15 2.97
C SER A 74 -19.19 9.84 3.94
N GLU A 75 -19.06 10.35 5.17
CA GLU A 75 -20.20 10.56 6.03
C GLU A 75 -21.05 11.65 5.37
N ASN A 76 -21.93 11.24 4.44
CA ASN A 76 -23.11 12.04 4.11
C ASN A 76 -24.04 11.94 5.32
N TYR A 77 -23.86 12.81 6.31
CA TYR A 77 -24.94 13.17 7.23
C TYR A 77 -25.60 14.45 6.70
N TYR A 78 -26.77 14.22 6.08
CA TYR A 78 -27.91 15.09 5.76
C TYR A 78 -27.70 16.61 5.64
#